data_AF-A0A958SA19-F1
#
_entry.id   AF-A0A958SA19-F1
#
_cell.length_a   1.000
_cell.length_b   1.000
_cell.length_c   1.000
_cell.angle_alpha   90.00
_cell.angle_beta   90.00
_cell.angle_gamma   90.00
#
_symmetry.space_group_name_H-M   'P 1'
#
loop_
_entity.id
_entity.type
_entity.pdbx_description
1 polymer ?
#
loop_
_entity_poly.entity_id
_entity_poly.type
_entity_poly.pdbx_seq_one_letter_code
_entity_poly.pdbx_strand_id
1 'polypeptide(L)'
;KIEEQMSQGLVVDSDRKLKTDIQDELLSKLSLQLPDSFLKRWIASSNENPVTPEQIEQEYDQYAKELKWQLVENKIIKKYDIKVSFEDVVEHTKGLLKQQLASMGLPSDDDKDLTETANRVLQNQEEARNIYMMMYDMKMMKLFKSIFKLNKKEISYEDFAKIAYGKK
;
A
#
# COMPACT_ATOMS: atom_id res chain seq x y z
N LYS A 1 1.41 -25.02 -12.59
CA LYS A 1 2.34 -23.87 -12.67
C LYS A 1 1.70 -22.64 -13.32
N ILE A 2 1.30 -22.67 -14.61
CA ILE A 2 0.69 -21.51 -15.28
C ILE A 2 -0.66 -21.10 -14.66
N GLU A 3 -1.58 -22.04 -14.43
CA GLU A 3 -2.88 -21.76 -13.77
C GLU A 3 -2.73 -21.21 -12.35
N GLU A 4 -1.80 -21.78 -11.59
CA GLU A 4 -1.50 -21.37 -10.22
C GLU A 4 -0.93 -19.93 -10.16
N GLN A 5 -0.03 -19.59 -11.08
CA GLN A 5 0.48 -18.23 -11.24
C GLN A 5 -0.61 -17.24 -11.64
N MET A 6 -1.49 -17.62 -12.56
CA MET A 6 -2.65 -16.80 -12.93
C MET A 6 -3.60 -16.58 -11.74
N SER A 7 -3.87 -17.64 -10.97
CA SER A 7 -4.71 -17.56 -9.78
C SER A 7 -4.13 -16.61 -8.72
N GLN A 8 -2.82 -16.67 -8.48
CA GLN A 8 -2.14 -15.76 -7.56
C GLN A 8 -2.21 -14.30 -8.02
N GLY A 9 -2.01 -14.04 -9.32
CA GLY A 9 -2.15 -12.70 -9.89
C GLY A 9 -3.54 -12.11 -9.68
N LEU A 10 -4.58 -12.90 -9.96
CA LEU A 10 -5.98 -12.49 -9.77
C LEU A 10 -6.31 -12.17 -8.30
N VAL A 11 -5.71 -12.87 -7.35
CA VAL A 11 -5.87 -12.56 -5.91
C VAL A 11 -5.27 -11.20 -5.59
N VAL A 12 -4.07 -10.89 -6.09
CA VAL A 12 -3.41 -9.59 -5.87
C VAL A 12 -4.25 -8.47 -6.47
N ASP A 13 -4.76 -8.64 -7.69
CA ASP A 13 -5.58 -7.63 -8.35
C ASP A 13 -6.94 -7.43 -7.64
N SER A 14 -7.53 -8.52 -7.13
CA SER A 14 -8.74 -8.46 -6.32
C SER A 14 -8.51 -7.71 -5.01
N ASP A 15 -7.37 -7.95 -4.35
CA ASP A 15 -7.00 -7.26 -3.11
C ASP A 15 -6.73 -5.78 -3.34
N ARG A 16 -6.09 -5.43 -4.46
CA ARG A 16 -5.91 -4.03 -4.86
C ARG A 16 -7.25 -3.33 -5.06
N LYS A 17 -8.19 -3.97 -5.77
CA LYS A 17 -9.52 -3.42 -5.98
C LYS A 17 -10.28 -3.26 -4.66
N LEU A 18 -10.21 -4.26 -3.79
CA LEU A 18 -10.82 -4.21 -2.46
C LEU A 18 -10.24 -3.06 -1.62
N LYS A 19 -8.92 -2.83 -1.66
CA LYS A 19 -8.28 -1.69 -0.97
C LYS A 19 -8.88 -0.37 -1.45
N THR A 20 -8.98 -0.18 -2.77
CA THR A 20 -9.58 1.03 -3.36
C THR A 20 -11.03 1.21 -2.93
N ASP A 21 -11.85 0.16 -2.96
CA ASP A 21 -13.26 0.23 -2.55
C ASP A 21 -13.42 0.61 -1.08
N ILE A 22 -12.60 0.03 -0.20
CA ILE A 22 -12.59 0.38 1.23
C ILE A 22 -12.20 1.84 1.42
N GLN A 23 -11.17 2.32 0.72
CA GLN A 23 -10.72 3.70 0.80
C GLN A 23 -11.83 4.66 0.38
N ASP A 24 -12.42 4.44 -0.80
CA ASP A 24 -13.47 5.31 -1.32
C ASP A 24 -14.71 5.32 -0.42
N GLU A 25 -15.14 4.15 0.07
CA GLU A 25 -16.29 4.01 0.97
C GLU A 25 -16.06 4.70 2.32
N LEU A 26 -14.88 4.53 2.92
CA LEU A 26 -14.52 5.17 4.19
C LEU A 26 -14.42 6.69 4.05
N LEU A 27 -13.78 7.17 2.99
CA LEU A 27 -13.64 8.62 2.76
C LEU A 27 -15.01 9.27 2.52
N SER A 28 -15.87 8.62 1.74
CA SER A 28 -17.24 9.07 1.49
C SER A 28 -18.05 9.17 2.80
N LYS A 29 -18.05 8.10 3.61
CA LYS A 29 -18.79 8.05 4.88
C LYS A 29 -18.31 9.04 5.93
N LEU A 30 -17.00 9.28 6.00
CA LEU A 30 -16.44 10.17 7.01
C LEU A 30 -16.57 11.64 6.64
N SER A 31 -16.72 11.98 5.36
CA SER A 31 -16.91 13.35 4.87
C SER A 31 -15.91 14.34 5.51
N LEU A 32 -14.63 13.94 5.56
CA LEU A 32 -13.58 14.71 6.23
C LEU A 32 -13.39 16.07 5.55
N GLN A 33 -13.41 17.13 6.36
CA GLN A 33 -13.10 18.48 5.94
C GLN A 33 -11.62 18.78 6.21
N LEU A 34 -10.95 19.34 5.21
CA LEU A 34 -9.57 19.81 5.33
C LEU A 34 -9.55 21.35 5.28
N PRO A 35 -8.54 22.00 5.89
CA PRO A 35 -8.36 23.44 5.81
C PRO A 35 -7.72 23.80 4.46
N ASP A 36 -8.49 23.75 3.38
CA ASP A 36 -7.94 23.76 2.01
C ASP A 36 -7.11 24.98 1.68
N SER A 37 -7.58 26.18 2.07
CA SER A 37 -6.85 27.43 1.84
C SER A 37 -5.52 27.49 2.61
N PHE A 38 -5.41 26.79 3.74
CA PHE A 38 -4.15 26.68 4.47
C PHE A 38 -3.21 25.72 3.75
N LEU A 39 -3.70 24.53 3.38
CA LEU A 39 -2.88 23.50 2.74
C LEU A 39 -2.33 23.97 1.39
N LYS A 40 -3.15 24.63 0.55
CA LYS A 40 -2.68 25.21 -0.72
C LYS A 40 -1.56 26.23 -0.52
N ARG A 41 -1.72 27.14 0.46
CA ARG A 41 -0.67 28.13 0.80
C ARG A 41 0.58 27.46 1.36
N TRP A 42 0.40 26.42 2.15
CA TRP A 42 1.49 25.64 2.72
C TRP A 42 2.29 24.94 1.60
N ILE A 43 1.63 24.25 0.67
CA ILE A 43 2.26 23.60 -0.49
C ILE A 43 3.05 24.62 -1.32
N ALA A 44 2.48 25.80 -1.59
CA ALA A 44 3.18 26.86 -2.33
C ALA A 44 4.46 27.35 -1.63
N SER A 45 4.53 27.23 -0.30
CA SER A 45 5.64 27.75 0.51
C SER A 45 6.66 26.68 0.92
N SER A 46 6.27 25.41 0.94
CA SER A 46 7.08 24.30 1.47
C SER A 46 7.84 23.53 0.41
N ASN A 47 7.54 23.75 -0.86
CA ASN A 47 8.12 22.98 -1.96
C ASN A 47 9.47 23.59 -2.38
N GLU A 48 10.51 22.76 -2.51
CA GLU A 48 11.85 23.22 -2.91
C GLU A 48 11.87 23.77 -4.34
N ASN A 49 10.95 23.28 -5.18
CA ASN A 49 10.69 23.81 -6.51
C ASN A 49 9.40 24.65 -6.51
N PRO A 50 9.39 25.84 -7.12
CA PRO A 50 8.19 26.66 -7.21
C PRO A 50 7.07 25.90 -7.93
N VAL A 51 5.97 25.63 -7.23
CA VAL A 51 4.73 25.12 -7.83
C VAL A 51 3.84 26.30 -8.17
N THR A 52 3.36 26.38 -9.41
CA THR A 52 2.48 27.49 -9.79
C THR A 52 1.09 27.33 -9.14
N PRO A 53 0.36 28.43 -8.91
CA PRO A 53 -1.01 28.35 -8.40
C PRO A 53 -1.91 27.43 -9.24
N GLU A 54 -1.74 27.43 -10.56
CA GLU A 54 -2.50 26.57 -11.48
C GLU A 54 -2.18 25.09 -11.28
N GLN A 55 -0.91 24.73 -11.05
CA GLN A 55 -0.52 23.36 -10.73
C GLN A 55 -1.09 22.91 -9.39
N ILE A 56 -1.05 23.79 -8.38
CA ILE A 56 -1.66 23.50 -7.08
C ILE A 56 -3.15 23.23 -7.26
N GLU A 57 -3.90 24.07 -7.97
CA GLU A 57 -5.33 23.84 -8.18
C GLU A 57 -5.63 22.54 -8.93
N GLN A 58 -4.79 22.14 -9.90
CA GLN A 58 -4.95 20.89 -10.64
C GLN A 58 -4.67 19.65 -9.80
N GLU A 59 -3.66 19.68 -8.94
CA GLU A 59 -3.19 18.52 -8.18
C GLU A 59 -3.78 18.45 -6.76
N TYR A 60 -4.35 19.55 -6.26
CA TYR A 60 -4.80 19.67 -4.87
C TYR A 60 -5.85 18.64 -4.48
N ASP A 61 -6.81 18.35 -5.37
CA ASP A 61 -7.88 17.40 -5.06
C ASP A 61 -7.33 15.98 -4.82
N GLN A 62 -6.33 15.58 -5.60
CA GLN A 62 -5.65 14.30 -5.44
C GLN A 62 -4.84 14.29 -4.14
N TYR A 63 -4.06 15.35 -3.88
CA TYR A 63 -3.31 15.51 -2.63
C TYR A 63 -4.24 15.46 -1.40
N ALA A 64 -5.37 16.17 -1.45
CA ALA A 64 -6.36 16.21 -0.38
C ALA A 64 -6.98 14.82 -0.15
N LYS A 65 -7.26 14.06 -1.21
CA LYS A 65 -7.75 12.67 -1.12
C LYS A 65 -6.73 11.76 -0.44
N GLU A 66 -5.46 11.84 -0.83
CA GLU A 66 -4.36 11.07 -0.23
C GLU A 66 -4.14 11.43 1.23
N LEU A 67 -4.12 12.73 1.57
CA LEU A 67 -3.97 13.19 2.94
C LEU A 67 -5.13 12.73 3.82
N LYS A 68 -6.38 12.83 3.35
CA LYS A 68 -7.55 12.30 4.08
C LYS A 68 -7.40 10.80 4.34
N TRP A 69 -6.97 10.03 3.33
CA TRP A 69 -6.74 8.60 3.49
C TRP A 69 -5.64 8.31 4.52
N GLN A 70 -4.50 9.00 4.44
CA GLN A 70 -3.41 8.88 5.41
C GLN A 70 -3.88 9.17 6.85
N LEU A 71 -4.77 10.14 7.04
CA LEU A 71 -5.35 10.42 8.36
C LEU A 71 -6.24 9.28 8.86
N VAL A 72 -7.03 8.68 7.96
CA VAL A 72 -7.88 7.51 8.26
C VAL A 72 -7.02 6.30 8.62
N GLU A 73 -6.00 5.99 7.83
CA GLU A 73 -5.04 4.90 8.09
C GLU A 73 -4.38 5.07 9.46
N ASN A 74 -3.84 6.26 9.74
CA ASN A 74 -3.23 6.56 11.03
C ASN A 74 -4.21 6.38 12.20
N LYS A 75 -5.49 6.74 12.01
CA LYS A 75 -6.51 6.53 13.04
C LYS A 75 -6.80 5.04 13.26
N ILE A 76 -6.85 4.24 12.19
CA ILE A 76 -7.08 2.79 12.24
C ILE A 76 -5.89 2.10 12.91
N ILE A 77 -4.66 2.40 12.47
CA ILE A 77 -3.42 1.87 13.03
C ILE A 77 -3.39 2.09 14.55
N LYS A 78 -3.66 3.32 15.00
CA LYS A 78 -3.72 3.65 16.43
C LYS A 78 -4.87 2.94 17.16
N LYS A 79 -6.06 2.88 16.56
CA LYS A 79 -7.26 2.29 17.19
C LYS A 79 -7.11 0.78 17.42
N TYR A 80 -6.50 0.08 16.47
CA TYR A 80 -6.35 -1.38 16.51
C TYR A 80 -4.95 -1.83 16.93
N ASP A 81 -4.11 -0.90 17.40
CA ASP A 81 -2.74 -1.16 17.84
C ASP A 81 -1.93 -1.96 16.81
N ILE A 82 -2.08 -1.61 15.52
CA ILE A 82 -1.32 -2.27 14.46
C ILE A 82 0.14 -1.87 14.63
N LYS A 83 0.99 -2.84 14.92
CA LYS A 83 2.44 -2.66 15.09
C LYS A 83 3.19 -3.43 14.02
N VAL A 84 4.28 -2.85 13.53
CA VAL A 84 5.28 -3.55 12.72
C VAL A 84 6.59 -3.44 13.49
N SER A 85 7.07 -4.57 14.01
CA SER A 85 8.36 -4.62 14.72
C SER A 85 9.52 -4.65 13.73
N PHE A 86 10.73 -4.33 14.19
CA PHE A 86 11.92 -4.49 13.36
C PHE A 86 12.15 -5.96 12.98
N GLU A 87 11.86 -6.89 13.88
CA GLU A 87 11.95 -8.34 13.63
C GLU A 87 11.00 -8.78 12.52
N ASP A 88 9.75 -8.28 12.53
CA ASP A 88 8.78 -8.53 11.46
C ASP A 88 9.34 -8.05 10.10
N VAL A 89 9.97 -6.88 10.08
CA VAL A 89 10.55 -6.27 8.88
C VAL A 89 11.73 -7.08 8.38
N VAL A 90 12.65 -7.49 9.25
CA VAL A 90 13.79 -8.34 8.87
C VAL A 90 13.30 -9.65 8.25
N GLU A 91 12.31 -10.32 8.87
CA GLU A 91 11.79 -11.58 8.36
C GLU A 91 11.07 -11.39 7.01
N HIS A 92 10.32 -10.29 6.85
CA HIS A 92 9.71 -9.97 5.57
C HIS A 92 10.77 -9.70 4.48
N THR A 93 11.80 -8.91 4.78
CA THR A 93 12.91 -8.64 3.85
C THR A 93 13.64 -9.91 3.47
N LYS A 94 13.88 -10.83 4.41
CA LYS A 94 14.44 -12.16 4.11
C LYS A 94 13.55 -12.93 3.13
N GLY A 95 12.23 -12.87 3.30
CA GLY A 95 11.27 -13.46 2.38
C GLY A 95 11.40 -12.90 0.94
N LEU A 96 11.52 -11.57 0.81
CA LEU A 96 11.74 -10.91 -0.49
C LEU A 96 13.06 -11.36 -1.14
N LEU A 97 14.14 -11.42 -0.35
CA LEU A 97 15.46 -11.89 -0.83
C LEU A 97 15.41 -13.35 -1.30
N LYS A 98 14.73 -14.23 -0.55
CA LYS A 98 14.51 -15.63 -0.96
C LYS A 98 13.76 -15.72 -2.29
N GLN A 99 12.71 -14.92 -2.47
CA GLN A 99 11.97 -14.86 -3.73
C GLN A 99 12.84 -14.37 -4.88
N GLN A 100 13.66 -13.33 -4.65
CA GLN A 100 14.60 -12.81 -5.64
C GLN A 100 15.62 -13.88 -6.05
N LEU A 101 16.28 -14.55 -5.10
CA LEU A 101 17.24 -15.61 -5.37
C LEU A 101 16.61 -16.80 -6.12
N ALA A 102 15.42 -17.22 -5.69
CA ALA A 102 14.69 -18.31 -6.35
C ALA A 102 14.35 -17.98 -7.81
N SER A 103 14.00 -16.72 -8.12
CA SER A 103 13.74 -16.29 -9.51
C SER A 103 14.98 -16.33 -10.39
N MET A 104 16.17 -16.21 -9.79
CA MET A 104 17.47 -16.35 -10.46
C MET A 104 17.98 -17.80 -10.48
N GLY A 105 17.25 -18.74 -9.86
CA GLY A 105 17.69 -20.13 -9.71
C GLY A 105 18.83 -20.33 -8.70
N LEU A 106 19.04 -19.36 -7.80
CA LEU A 106 20.08 -19.41 -6.77
C LEU A 106 19.54 -20.02 -5.47
N PRO A 107 20.37 -20.78 -4.72
CA PRO A 107 19.98 -21.32 -3.41
C PRO A 107 19.79 -20.19 -2.38
N SER A 108 18.96 -20.44 -1.37
CA SER A 108 18.62 -19.45 -0.33
C SER A 108 18.54 -20.07 1.08
N ASP A 109 19.30 -21.14 1.31
CA ASP A 109 19.19 -21.97 2.51
C ASP A 109 20.00 -21.42 3.70
N ASP A 110 20.92 -20.48 3.46
CA ASP A 110 21.70 -19.83 4.52
C ASP A 110 20.91 -18.68 5.16
N ASP A 111 20.28 -18.97 6.30
CA ASP A 111 19.49 -17.99 7.05
C ASP A 111 20.34 -16.86 7.64
N LYS A 112 21.62 -17.12 7.95
CA LYS A 112 22.52 -16.12 8.52
C LYS A 112 22.87 -15.09 7.46
N ASP A 113 23.26 -15.52 6.27
CA ASP A 113 23.58 -14.64 5.15
C ASP A 113 22.36 -13.80 4.73
N LEU A 114 21.16 -14.41 4.72
CA LEU A 114 19.91 -13.70 4.45
C LEU A 114 19.60 -12.65 5.52
N THR A 115 19.82 -12.97 6.79
CA THR A 115 19.60 -12.03 7.89
C THR A 115 20.58 -10.87 7.83
N GLU A 116 21.86 -11.12 7.57
CA GLU A 116 22.87 -10.07 7.39
C GLU A 116 22.55 -9.17 6.19
N THR A 117 22.16 -9.77 5.07
CA THR A 117 21.77 -9.03 3.86
C THR A 117 20.51 -8.21 4.08
N ALA A 118 19.48 -8.76 4.74
CA ALA A 118 18.26 -8.06 5.08
C ALA A 118 18.56 -6.83 5.96
N ASN A 119 19.39 -6.99 7.00
CA ASN A 119 19.80 -5.87 7.85
C ASN A 119 20.54 -4.79 7.05
N ARG A 120 21.40 -5.16 6.11
CA ARG A 120 22.10 -4.21 5.22
C ARG A 120 21.13 -3.45 4.32
N VAL A 121 20.12 -4.10 3.75
CA VAL A 121 19.07 -3.43 2.97
C VAL A 121 18.33 -2.41 3.84
N LEU A 122 18.00 -2.81 5.08
CA LEU A 122 17.26 -1.97 6.02
C LEU A 122 18.09 -0.81 6.62
N GLN A 123 19.39 -0.75 6.38
CA GLN A 123 20.20 0.43 6.69
C GLN A 123 19.88 1.61 5.75
N ASN A 124 19.36 1.34 4.55
CA ASN A 124 18.82 2.37 3.69
C ASN A 124 17.45 2.82 4.25
N GLN A 125 17.38 4.07 4.69
CA GLN A 125 16.17 4.62 5.33
C GLN A 125 14.96 4.66 4.40
N GLU A 126 15.17 4.86 3.09
CA GLU A 126 14.10 4.87 2.10
C GLU A 126 13.54 3.46 1.91
N GLU A 127 14.41 2.48 1.68
CA GLU A 127 14.04 1.08 1.56
C GLU A 127 13.34 0.57 2.82
N ALA A 128 13.91 0.85 3.98
CA ALA A 128 13.29 0.50 5.26
C ALA A 128 11.88 1.10 5.35
N ARG A 129 11.72 2.41 5.08
CA ARG A 129 10.42 3.08 5.10
C ARG A 129 9.42 2.41 4.16
N ASN A 130 9.83 2.10 2.92
CA ASN A 130 8.97 1.45 1.94
C ASN A 130 8.49 0.07 2.42
N ILE A 131 9.39 -0.72 3.02
CA ILE A 131 9.04 -2.04 3.56
C ILE A 131 8.10 -1.89 4.76
N TYR A 132 8.36 -0.95 5.69
CA TYR A 132 7.44 -0.67 6.79
C TYR A 132 6.04 -0.32 6.27
N MET A 133 5.93 0.59 5.30
CA MET A 133 4.64 0.98 4.71
C MET A 133 3.91 -0.21 4.09
N MET A 134 4.62 -1.05 3.32
CA MET A 134 4.06 -2.27 2.75
C MET A 134 3.53 -3.22 3.83
N MET A 135 4.26 -3.40 4.93
CA MET A 135 3.82 -4.27 6.02
C MET A 135 2.61 -3.71 6.77
N TYR A 136 2.53 -2.39 6.98
CA TYR A 136 1.33 -1.75 7.52
C TYR A 136 0.13 -1.98 6.61
N ASP A 137 0.30 -1.80 5.30
CA ASP A 137 -0.73 -2.06 4.29
C ASP A 137 -1.24 -3.51 4.36
N MET A 138 -0.33 -4.49 4.43
CA MET A 138 -0.70 -5.90 4.55
C MET A 138 -1.48 -6.18 5.84
N LYS A 139 -1.03 -5.64 6.99
CA LYS A 139 -1.72 -5.83 8.28
C LYS A 139 -3.10 -5.14 8.28
N MET A 140 -3.21 -3.95 7.68
CA MET A 140 -4.49 -3.24 7.51
C MET A 140 -5.45 -4.03 6.62
N MET A 141 -4.99 -4.57 5.48
CA MET A 141 -5.82 -5.40 4.61
C MET A 141 -6.31 -6.66 5.31
N LYS A 142 -5.45 -7.31 6.11
CA LYS A 142 -5.85 -8.46 6.93
C LYS A 142 -6.92 -8.07 7.95
N LEU A 143 -6.79 -6.91 8.59
CA LEU A 143 -7.79 -6.37 9.51
C LEU A 143 -9.12 -6.07 8.80
N PHE A 144 -9.09 -5.44 7.63
CA PHE A 144 -10.30 -5.14 6.87
C PHE A 144 -11.05 -6.41 6.47
N LYS A 145 -10.32 -7.43 6.02
CA LYS A 145 -10.91 -8.74 5.69
C LYS A 145 -11.49 -9.47 6.91
N SER A 146 -11.03 -9.17 8.13
CA SER A 146 -11.56 -9.78 9.35
C SER A 146 -12.74 -9.01 9.95
N ILE A 147 -12.77 -7.68 9.80
CA ILE A 147 -13.84 -6.84 10.36
C ILE A 147 -15.01 -6.68 9.39
N PHE A 148 -14.72 -6.47 8.11
CA PHE A 148 -15.77 -6.21 7.14
C PHE A 148 -16.42 -7.50 6.67
N LYS A 149 -17.76 -7.46 6.57
CA LYS A 149 -18.50 -8.50 5.87
C LYS A 149 -18.31 -8.29 4.36
N LEU A 150 -17.37 -9.02 3.78
CA LEU A 150 -17.09 -8.95 2.36
C LEU A 150 -18.19 -9.64 1.56
N ASN A 151 -18.84 -8.90 0.66
CA ASN A 151 -19.77 -9.45 -0.30
C ASN A 151 -18.99 -10.02 -1.48
N LYS A 152 -18.86 -11.36 -1.54
CA LYS A 152 -18.24 -12.04 -2.68
C LYS A 152 -19.19 -11.99 -3.86
N LYS A 153 -18.71 -11.46 -4.99
CA LYS A 153 -19.44 -11.44 -6.27
C LYS A 153 -18.65 -12.23 -7.29
N GLU A 154 -19.28 -13.23 -7.88
CA GLU A 154 -18.71 -13.96 -9.01
C GLU A 154 -18.93 -13.15 -10.29
N ILE A 155 -17.87 -12.95 -11.06
CA ILE A 155 -17.88 -12.18 -12.31
C ILE A 155 -17.05 -12.91 -13.36
N SER A 156 -17.29 -12.62 -14.64
CA SER A 156 -16.47 -13.14 -15.72
C SER A 156 -15.05 -12.54 -15.67
N TYR A 157 -14.08 -13.23 -16.28
CA TYR A 157 -12.73 -12.67 -16.43
C TYR A 157 -12.73 -11.35 -17.20
N GLU A 158 -13.57 -11.22 -18.22
CA GLU A 158 -13.68 -9.98 -19.00
C GLU A 158 -14.15 -8.80 -18.15
N ASP A 159 -15.16 -9.03 -17.30
CA ASP A 159 -15.65 -8.01 -16.37
C ASP A 159 -14.60 -7.66 -15.32
N PHE A 160 -13.89 -8.66 -14.81
CA PHE A 160 -12.78 -8.45 -13.89
C PHE A 160 -11.67 -7.60 -14.55
N ALA A 161 -11.27 -7.92 -15.77
CA ALA A 161 -10.23 -7.20 -16.49
C ALA A 161 -10.60 -5.72 -16.72
N LYS A 162 -11.88 -5.42 -16.99
CA LYS A 162 -12.38 -4.05 -17.09
C LYS A 162 -12.29 -3.30 -15.77
N ILE A 163 -12.64 -3.96 -14.65
CA ILE A 163 -12.63 -3.36 -13.32
C ILE A 163 -11.20 -3.17 -12.79
N ALA A 164 -10.35 -4.19 -12.94
CA ALA A 164 -9.00 -4.23 -12.36
C ALA A 164 -7.98 -3.44 -13.18
N TYR A 165 -8.09 -3.46 -14.51
CA TYR A 165 -7.08 -2.88 -15.40
C TYR A 165 -7.58 -1.68 -16.23
N GLY A 166 -8.86 -1.30 -16.12
CA GLY A 166 -9.42 -0.17 -16.86
C GLY A 166 -9.39 -0.32 -18.39
N LYS A 167 -9.12 -1.53 -18.91
CA LYS A 167 -9.14 -1.79 -20.35
C LYS A 167 -10.58 -1.76 -20.86
N LYS A 168 -10.88 -0.77 -21.70
CA LYS A 168 -12.08 -0.77 -22.54
C LYS A 168 -12.03 -1.90 -23.56
#